data_AF-A0A349N4W2-F1
#
_entry.id   AF-A0A349N4W2-F1
#
_cell.length_a   1.000
_cell.length_b   1.000
_cell.length_c   1.000
_cell.angle_alpha   90.00
_cell.angle_beta   90.00
_cell.angle_gamma   90.00
#
_symmetry.space_group_name_H-M   'P 1'
#
loop_
_entity.id
_entity.type
_entity.pdbx_description
1 polymer ?
#
loop_
_entity_poly.entity_id
_entity_poly.type
_entity_poly.pdbx_seq_one_letter_code
_entity_poly.pdbx_strand_id
1 'polypeptide(L)'
;MPINIASNSLLQAIRSAKRGAVFAALGTGLAMSALSTPVAVAQETCSDRLDCESSWVGITVNERAEVFAFAEDYKDFIAKARTELSFVTEAVAFAEENGFSELMPTTRLVPGGKHYEVNRDRTITLLVIGENGLQEGFHVVGAHIDSPRLELKGRPLYENSEFALFQTNYHGGIKFHQWTNLPLALMGRVDKKDGTSVTIEIGLDPSDPIFMIPELSPHVDRSRSSKTLSEFLGPEDMDPVIAHIPDTQEGG
;
A
#
# COMPACT_ATOMS: atom_id res chain seq x y z
N MET A 1 -11.92 -44.39 24.09
CA MET A 1 -11.71 -44.53 25.54
C MET A 1 -11.67 -43.14 26.14
N PRO A 2 -12.62 -42.76 27.03
CA PRO A 2 -12.52 -41.53 27.81
C PRO A 2 -11.76 -41.78 29.12
N ILE A 3 -11.02 -40.78 29.59
CA ILE A 3 -10.61 -40.67 31.00
C ILE A 3 -11.21 -39.35 31.53
N ASN A 4 -11.68 -39.41 32.76
CA ASN A 4 -12.54 -38.43 33.44
C ASN A 4 -11.95 -38.11 34.83
N ILE A 5 -12.59 -37.20 35.59
CA ILE A 5 -12.33 -36.85 37.01
C ILE A 5 -11.14 -35.87 37.17
N ALA A 6 -11.19 -34.78 37.95
CA ALA A 6 -12.18 -34.17 38.86
C ALA A 6 -12.21 -32.64 38.60
N SER A 7 -13.31 -31.87 38.63
CA SER A 7 -14.34 -31.66 39.66
C SER A 7 -13.83 -31.03 40.98
N ASN A 8 -14.00 -29.71 41.12
CA ASN A 8 -14.75 -29.18 42.28
C ASN A 8 -15.18 -27.72 42.07
N SER A 9 -16.48 -27.53 41.99
CA SER A 9 -17.15 -26.25 42.24
C SER A 9 -17.40 -26.11 43.74
N LEU A 10 -17.39 -24.88 44.26
CA LEU A 10 -18.15 -24.57 45.48
C LEU A 10 -18.56 -23.10 45.51
N LEU A 11 -19.87 -22.89 45.67
CA LEU A 11 -20.56 -21.62 45.64
C LEU A 11 -20.51 -20.91 47.02
N GLN A 12 -20.65 -19.59 46.96
CA GLN A 12 -21.45 -18.72 47.86
C GLN A 12 -21.51 -19.02 49.37
N ALA A 13 -21.26 -17.96 50.16
CA ALA A 13 -22.00 -17.73 51.40
C ALA A 13 -22.26 -16.22 51.61
N ILE A 14 -23.50 -15.89 51.98
CA ILE A 14 -24.00 -14.53 52.26
C ILE A 14 -24.26 -14.42 53.78
N ARG A 15 -24.03 -13.26 54.42
CA ARG A 15 -24.94 -12.55 55.37
C ARG A 15 -24.24 -11.64 56.41
N SER A 16 -24.79 -10.43 56.59
CA SER A 16 -25.14 -9.78 57.89
C SER A 16 -24.03 -9.38 58.90
N ALA A 17 -24.02 -8.22 59.58
CA ALA A 17 -24.86 -7.01 59.54
C ALA A 17 -24.38 -5.86 60.48
N LYS A 18 -24.95 -4.65 60.25
CA LYS A 18 -25.46 -3.63 61.22
C LYS A 18 -24.54 -2.58 61.90
N ARG A 19 -25.11 -1.35 61.95
CA ARG A 19 -24.78 -0.13 62.74
C ARG A 19 -23.46 0.56 62.33
N GLY A 20 -23.33 1.88 62.15
CA GLY A 20 -24.23 3.05 62.21
C GLY A 20 -23.42 4.33 61.84
N ALA A 21 -23.94 5.56 61.83
CA ALA A 21 -25.31 6.05 62.07
C ALA A 21 -25.49 7.50 61.51
N VAL A 22 -26.74 7.86 61.19
CA VAL A 22 -27.39 9.20 61.21
C VAL A 22 -26.53 10.47 60.98
N PHE A 23 -26.80 11.17 59.87
CA PHE A 23 -27.01 12.63 59.89
C PHE A 23 -28.12 13.00 58.90
N ALA A 24 -28.94 13.99 59.23
CA ALA A 24 -30.08 14.44 58.45
C ALA A 24 -29.97 15.93 58.12
N ALA A 25 -30.34 16.32 56.90
CA ALA A 25 -30.86 17.65 56.58
C ALA A 25 -31.58 17.62 55.21
N LEU A 26 -32.71 18.31 55.11
CA LEU A 26 -33.47 18.48 53.87
C LEU A 26 -32.78 19.48 52.94
N GLY A 27 -32.88 19.28 51.63
CA GLY A 27 -32.47 20.24 50.60
C GLY A 27 -33.34 20.09 49.34
N THR A 28 -34.22 21.06 49.12
CA THR A 28 -35.16 21.11 47.98
C THR A 28 -34.48 21.39 46.64
N GLY A 29 -35.00 20.83 45.55
CA GLY A 29 -34.77 21.36 44.19
C GLY A 29 -34.31 20.33 43.17
N LEU A 30 -35.21 19.44 42.71
CA LEU A 30 -34.95 18.61 41.53
C LEU A 30 -35.16 19.44 40.25
N ALA A 31 -34.20 20.32 39.95
CA ALA A 31 -34.13 21.00 38.66
C ALA A 31 -33.64 20.00 37.60
N MET A 32 -34.56 19.43 36.81
CA MET A 32 -34.22 18.79 35.54
C MET A 32 -33.75 19.86 34.55
N SER A 33 -32.48 20.26 34.64
CA SER A 33 -31.80 20.88 33.52
C SER A 33 -31.62 19.83 32.43
N ALA A 34 -32.48 19.89 31.41
CA ALA A 34 -32.24 19.18 30.16
C ALA A 34 -30.96 19.76 29.54
N LEU A 35 -29.82 19.13 29.83
CA LEU A 35 -28.56 19.35 29.13
C LEU A 35 -28.74 18.82 27.71
N SER A 36 -29.29 19.67 26.84
CA SER A 36 -29.16 19.51 25.41
C SER A 36 -27.67 19.59 25.09
N THR A 37 -27.01 18.44 25.01
CA THR A 37 -25.68 18.33 24.40
C THR A 37 -25.80 18.96 23.02
N PRO A 38 -25.05 20.03 22.71
CA PRO A 38 -24.97 20.48 21.33
C PRO A 38 -24.41 19.29 20.55
N VAL A 39 -25.21 18.75 19.63
CA VAL A 39 -24.68 17.90 18.57
C VAL A 39 -23.56 18.71 17.94
N ALA A 40 -22.35 18.17 17.93
CA ALA A 40 -21.22 18.80 17.26
C ALA A 40 -21.59 18.90 15.77
N VAL A 41 -22.07 20.08 15.37
CA VAL A 41 -22.32 20.37 13.96
C VAL A 41 -20.95 20.31 13.30
N ALA A 42 -20.76 19.32 12.44
CA ALA A 42 -19.53 19.21 11.65
C ALA A 42 -19.37 20.53 10.90
N GLN A 43 -18.31 21.26 11.23
CA GLN A 43 -18.07 22.58 10.69
C GLN A 43 -17.58 22.41 9.26
N GLU A 44 -18.44 22.74 8.29
CA GLU A 44 -18.14 22.60 6.85
C GLU A 44 -16.77 23.22 6.54
N THR A 45 -15.90 22.40 5.99
CA THR A 45 -14.57 22.79 5.56
C THR A 45 -14.62 23.44 4.18
N CYS A 46 -13.55 24.14 3.78
CA CYS A 46 -13.47 24.63 2.41
C CYS A 46 -13.48 23.48 1.37
N SER A 47 -13.11 22.26 1.77
CA SER A 47 -13.16 21.06 0.92
C SER A 47 -14.60 20.63 0.65
N ASP A 48 -15.49 20.78 1.62
CA ASP A 48 -16.94 20.48 1.46
C ASP A 48 -17.62 21.52 0.56
N ARG A 49 -17.15 22.77 0.63
CA ARG A 49 -17.67 23.92 -0.14
C ARG A 49 -17.01 24.11 -1.51
N LEU A 50 -15.90 23.42 -1.77
CA LEU A 50 -15.04 23.54 -2.96
C LEU A 50 -14.50 24.97 -3.20
N ASP A 51 -14.31 25.75 -2.12
CA ASP A 51 -13.84 27.14 -2.14
C ASP A 51 -12.49 27.35 -1.43
N CYS A 52 -11.70 26.28 -1.24
CA CYS A 52 -10.35 26.38 -0.69
C CYS A 52 -9.45 27.29 -1.52
N GLU A 53 -8.76 28.21 -0.85
CA GLU A 53 -7.62 28.90 -1.45
C GLU A 53 -6.47 27.92 -1.72
N SER A 54 -5.66 28.22 -2.73
CA SER A 54 -4.48 27.44 -3.06
C SER A 54 -3.47 27.44 -1.91
N SER A 55 -2.94 26.28 -1.54
CA SER A 55 -1.91 26.12 -0.51
C SER A 55 -0.59 26.87 -0.80
N TRP A 56 -0.45 27.47 -1.98
CA TRP A 56 0.66 28.36 -2.34
C TRP A 56 0.44 29.83 -1.93
N VAL A 57 -0.79 30.20 -1.54
CA VAL A 57 -1.15 31.55 -1.08
C VAL A 57 -0.81 31.68 0.40
N GLY A 58 -0.21 32.81 0.78
CA GLY A 58 0.13 33.10 2.18
C GLY A 58 1.41 32.44 2.71
N ILE A 59 1.92 31.37 2.09
CA ILE A 59 3.14 30.71 2.56
C ILE A 59 4.38 31.60 2.44
N THR A 60 5.25 31.51 3.44
CA THR A 60 6.55 32.18 3.49
C THR A 60 7.58 31.51 2.58
N VAL A 61 8.73 32.17 2.41
CA VAL A 61 9.89 31.61 1.69
C VAL A 61 10.43 30.35 2.35
N ASN A 62 10.36 30.27 3.69
CA ASN A 62 10.85 29.11 4.44
C ASN A 62 9.93 27.90 4.28
N GLU A 63 8.61 28.07 4.49
CA GLU A 63 7.63 27.01 4.28
C GLU A 63 7.66 26.49 2.84
N ARG A 64 7.86 27.39 1.86
CA ARG A 64 8.07 26.97 0.47
C ARG A 64 9.31 26.09 0.30
N ALA A 65 10.41 26.40 0.98
CA ALA A 65 11.62 25.58 0.93
C ALA A 65 11.41 24.20 1.59
N GLU A 66 10.66 24.14 2.69
CA GLU A 66 10.26 22.89 3.36
C GLU A 66 9.38 22.01 2.45
N VAL A 67 8.41 22.60 1.75
CA VAL A 67 7.58 21.90 0.75
C VAL A 67 8.42 21.30 -0.38
N PHE A 68 9.41 22.03 -0.88
CA PHE A 68 10.31 21.48 -1.91
C PHE A 68 11.24 20.41 -1.36
N ALA A 69 11.79 20.55 -0.15
CA ALA A 69 12.61 19.52 0.48
C ALA A 69 11.83 18.19 0.63
N PHE A 70 10.60 18.25 1.17
CA PHE A 70 9.72 17.10 1.25
C PHE A 70 9.41 16.48 -0.12
N ALA A 71 9.28 17.31 -1.17
CA ALA A 71 9.05 16.83 -2.52
C ALA A 71 10.27 16.14 -3.16
N GLU A 72 11.50 16.51 -2.79
CA GLU A 72 12.72 15.77 -3.17
C GLU A 72 12.73 14.39 -2.47
N ASP A 73 12.58 14.34 -1.15
CA ASP A 73 12.55 13.08 -0.39
C ASP A 73 11.46 12.12 -0.89
N TYR A 74 10.27 12.66 -1.19
CA TYR A 74 9.17 11.89 -1.78
C TYR A 74 9.52 11.33 -3.17
N LYS A 75 10.18 12.11 -4.03
CA LYS A 75 10.64 11.66 -5.35
C LYS A 75 11.66 10.54 -5.24
N ASP A 76 12.61 10.66 -4.33
CA ASP A 76 13.64 9.64 -4.10
C ASP A 76 13.05 8.34 -3.56
N PHE A 77 12.01 8.41 -2.72
CA PHE A 77 11.28 7.23 -2.25
C PHE A 77 10.53 6.53 -3.40
N ILE A 78 9.69 7.26 -4.18
CA ILE A 78 8.93 6.64 -5.29
C ILE A 78 9.83 6.19 -6.45
N ALA A 79 11.02 6.78 -6.59
CA ALA A 79 12.02 6.33 -7.56
C ALA A 79 12.53 4.92 -7.25
N LYS A 80 12.44 4.45 -6.01
CA LYS A 80 12.78 3.07 -5.63
C LYS A 80 11.53 2.20 -5.49
N ALA A 81 10.49 2.72 -4.86
CA ALA A 81 9.23 2.03 -4.55
C ALA A 81 8.28 1.86 -5.76
N ARG A 82 8.77 1.31 -6.87
CA ARG A 82 8.03 1.17 -8.16
C ARG A 82 7.04 0.01 -8.22
N THR A 83 7.22 -0.99 -7.37
CA THR A 83 6.33 -2.15 -7.15
C THR A 83 5.99 -2.29 -5.67
N GLU A 84 4.95 -3.04 -5.31
CA GLU A 84 4.60 -3.33 -3.92
C GLU A 84 5.74 -4.04 -3.16
N LEU A 85 6.54 -4.86 -3.85
CA LEU A 85 7.68 -5.56 -3.26
C LEU A 85 8.79 -4.58 -2.87
N SER A 86 9.17 -3.70 -3.80
CA SER A 86 10.13 -2.61 -3.54
C SER A 86 9.57 -1.60 -2.55
N PHE A 87 8.27 -1.30 -2.58
CA PHE A 87 7.64 -0.38 -1.62
C PHE A 87 7.75 -0.93 -0.20
N VAL A 88 7.39 -2.19 0.03
CA VAL A 88 7.51 -2.81 1.36
C VAL A 88 8.97 -2.84 1.82
N THR A 89 9.91 -3.12 0.90
CA THR A 89 11.35 -3.13 1.20
C THR A 89 11.83 -1.74 1.67
N GLU A 90 11.56 -0.68 0.90
CA GLU A 90 11.95 0.69 1.25
C GLU A 90 11.18 1.23 2.47
N ALA A 91 9.90 0.86 2.62
CA ALA A 91 9.07 1.28 3.75
C ALA A 91 9.52 0.64 5.07
N VAL A 92 10.02 -0.60 5.06
CA VAL A 92 10.67 -1.22 6.24
C VAL A 92 11.93 -0.46 6.60
N ALA A 93 12.84 -0.24 5.64
CA ALA A 93 14.09 0.49 5.89
C ALA A 93 13.82 1.90 6.46
N PHE A 94 12.92 2.65 5.82
CA PHE A 94 12.50 3.97 6.29
C PHE A 94 11.86 3.95 7.69
N ALA A 95 11.07 2.91 8.00
CA ALA A 95 10.47 2.75 9.32
C ALA A 95 11.53 2.43 10.40
N GLU A 96 12.48 1.52 10.13
CA GLU A 96 13.58 1.19 11.04
C GLU A 96 14.48 2.39 11.32
N GLU A 97 14.84 3.17 10.30
CA GLU A 97 15.57 4.44 10.44
C GLU A 97 14.83 5.45 11.34
N ASN A 98 13.49 5.42 11.33
CA ASN A 98 12.62 6.24 12.17
C ASN A 98 12.26 5.58 13.53
N GLY A 99 12.95 4.51 13.91
CA GLY A 99 12.85 3.85 15.21
C GLY A 99 11.64 2.92 15.37
N PHE A 100 11.07 2.43 14.26
CA PHE A 100 10.14 1.30 14.30
C PHE A 100 10.92 -0.03 14.43
N SER A 101 10.20 -1.10 14.79
CA SER A 101 10.74 -2.45 14.96
C SER A 101 9.71 -3.52 14.57
N GLU A 102 10.13 -4.70 14.16
CA GLU A 102 9.19 -5.76 13.78
C GLU A 102 8.26 -6.19 14.94
N LEU A 103 6.97 -6.35 14.63
CA LEU A 103 5.96 -6.82 15.56
C LEU A 103 6.05 -8.35 15.72
N MET A 104 6.86 -8.79 16.68
CA MET A 104 7.02 -10.20 17.02
C MET A 104 5.96 -10.68 18.04
N PRO A 105 5.66 -11.99 18.13
CA PRO A 105 4.78 -12.54 19.17
C PRO A 105 5.26 -12.28 20.61
N THR A 106 6.54 -11.93 20.78
CA THR A 106 7.17 -11.55 22.05
C THR A 106 7.25 -10.04 22.28
N THR A 107 6.82 -9.22 21.31
CA THR A 107 6.90 -7.76 21.41
C THR A 107 5.95 -7.24 22.49
N ARG A 108 6.51 -6.55 23.48
CA ARG A 108 5.73 -5.89 24.53
C ARG A 108 5.26 -4.53 24.05
N LEU A 109 3.96 -4.40 23.79
CA LEU A 109 3.33 -3.12 23.48
C LEU A 109 3.39 -2.20 24.71
N VAL A 110 3.99 -1.03 24.54
CA VAL A 110 4.11 0.02 25.57
C VAL A 110 3.84 1.38 24.93
N PRO A 111 3.30 2.38 25.67
CA PRO A 111 3.09 3.72 25.14
C PRO A 111 4.36 4.32 24.51
N GLY A 112 4.20 4.96 23.35
CA GLY A 112 5.31 5.47 22.53
C GLY A 112 6.05 4.40 21.71
N GLY A 113 5.75 3.11 21.90
CA GLY A 113 6.31 2.02 21.11
C GLY A 113 5.93 2.13 19.63
N LYS A 114 6.91 1.90 18.75
CA LYS A 114 6.76 1.95 17.29
C LYS A 114 7.03 0.57 16.71
N HIS A 115 6.05 -0.01 16.01
CA HIS A 115 6.16 -1.35 15.46
C HIS A 115 5.63 -1.44 14.02
N TYR A 116 6.16 -2.38 13.23
CA TYR A 116 5.65 -2.69 11.91
C TYR A 116 5.37 -4.19 11.74
N GLU A 117 4.44 -4.53 10.87
CA GLU A 117 4.17 -5.91 10.44
C GLU A 117 4.18 -5.98 8.91
N VAL A 118 4.84 -6.99 8.33
CA VAL A 118 4.84 -7.25 6.88
C VAL A 118 4.06 -8.53 6.59
N ASN A 119 2.98 -8.41 5.82
CA ASN A 119 2.20 -9.56 5.35
C ASN A 119 2.66 -9.95 3.93
N ARG A 120 3.32 -11.11 3.82
CA ARG A 120 3.76 -11.75 2.56
C ARG A 120 4.34 -10.74 1.54
N ASP A 121 5.36 -9.99 1.95
CA ASP A 121 6.11 -9.03 1.11
C ASP A 121 5.32 -7.92 0.37
N ARG A 122 3.99 -7.79 0.55
CA ARG A 122 3.12 -6.93 -0.29
C ARG A 122 2.19 -6.02 0.49
N THR A 123 2.30 -6.00 1.80
CA THR A 123 1.56 -5.08 2.68
C THR A 123 2.40 -4.83 3.93
N ILE A 124 2.49 -3.57 4.32
CA ILE A 124 3.11 -3.14 5.57
C ILE A 124 2.05 -2.42 6.43
N THR A 125 1.99 -2.77 7.71
CA THR A 125 1.21 -2.04 8.73
C THR A 125 2.18 -1.34 9.67
N LEU A 126 1.98 -0.05 9.91
CA LEU A 126 2.77 0.74 10.86
C LEU A 126 1.92 1.09 12.08
N LEU A 127 2.44 0.85 13.29
CA LEU A 127 1.75 1.04 14.55
C LEU A 127 2.55 1.95 15.47
N VAL A 128 1.89 2.95 16.06
CA VAL A 128 2.41 3.77 17.15
C VAL A 128 1.47 3.60 18.34
N ILE A 129 1.98 3.05 19.45
CA ILE A 129 1.16 2.69 20.61
C ILE A 129 0.87 3.94 21.45
N GLY A 130 -0.41 4.26 21.61
CA GLY A 130 -0.87 5.38 22.45
C GLY A 130 -0.75 5.12 23.95
N GLU A 131 -1.01 6.16 24.75
CA GLU A 131 -1.05 6.07 26.22
C GLU A 131 -2.34 5.43 26.74
N ASN A 132 -3.45 5.63 26.03
CA ASN A 132 -4.76 5.07 26.35
C ASN A 132 -4.88 3.62 25.89
N GLY A 133 -5.75 2.85 26.56
CA GLY A 133 -6.06 1.48 26.14
C GLY A 133 -6.82 1.44 24.82
N LEU A 134 -6.64 0.36 24.05
CA LEU A 134 -7.22 0.18 22.71
C LEU A 134 -8.77 0.31 22.68
N GLN A 135 -9.44 0.09 23.81
CA GLN A 135 -10.89 0.26 23.93
C GLN A 135 -11.36 1.73 23.76
N GLU A 136 -10.47 2.70 23.95
CA GLU A 136 -10.74 4.13 23.67
C GLU A 136 -10.68 4.45 22.16
N GLY A 137 -10.34 3.47 21.31
CA GLY A 137 -10.21 3.61 19.86
C GLY A 137 -8.78 3.85 19.39
N PHE A 138 -8.64 4.10 18.09
CA PHE A 138 -7.37 4.31 17.40
C PHE A 138 -7.61 5.12 16.12
N HIS A 139 -6.56 5.80 15.63
CA HIS A 139 -6.58 6.48 14.34
C HIS A 139 -5.98 5.57 13.26
N VAL A 140 -6.59 5.55 12.07
CA VAL A 140 -6.12 4.78 10.92
C VAL A 140 -5.97 5.71 9.73
N VAL A 141 -4.82 5.63 9.07
CA VAL A 141 -4.64 6.13 7.70
C VAL A 141 -4.40 4.91 6.83
N GLY A 142 -5.24 4.72 5.80
CA GLY A 142 -5.15 3.61 4.87
C GLY A 142 -4.84 4.11 3.46
N ALA A 143 -3.90 3.43 2.80
CA ALA A 143 -3.56 3.63 1.40
C ALA A 143 -3.30 2.25 0.75
N HIS A 144 -3.31 2.19 -0.58
CA HIS A 144 -2.84 1.03 -1.32
C HIS A 144 -1.48 1.34 -1.96
N ILE A 145 -0.67 0.31 -2.21
CA ILE A 145 0.74 0.43 -2.65
C ILE A 145 1.00 -0.27 -3.98
N ASP A 146 -0.03 -0.87 -4.58
CA ASP A 146 -0.01 -1.36 -5.95
C ASP A 146 -0.36 -0.22 -6.92
N SER A 147 0.09 -0.37 -8.17
CA SER A 147 -0.17 0.60 -9.24
C SER A 147 -0.47 -0.14 -10.55
N PRO A 148 -1.30 0.42 -11.46
CA PRO A 148 -1.61 -0.21 -12.74
C PRO A 148 -0.35 -0.47 -13.57
N ARG A 149 -0.23 -1.68 -14.13
CA ARG A 149 0.99 -2.17 -14.77
C ARG A 149 0.74 -3.34 -15.72
N LEU A 150 1.80 -3.75 -16.41
CA LEU A 150 1.87 -5.04 -17.09
C LEU A 150 2.57 -6.06 -16.19
N GLU A 151 2.07 -7.29 -16.17
CA GLU A 151 2.62 -8.43 -15.46
C GLU A 151 2.85 -9.59 -16.43
N LEU A 152 3.88 -10.40 -16.20
CA LEU A 152 4.14 -11.58 -17.03
C LEU A 152 3.08 -12.66 -16.81
N LYS A 153 2.50 -13.20 -17.90
CA LYS A 153 1.67 -14.42 -17.82
C LYS A 153 2.52 -15.59 -17.32
N GLY A 154 1.89 -16.61 -16.72
CA GLY A 154 2.61 -17.74 -16.08
C GLY A 154 3.49 -18.60 -17.01
N ARG A 155 3.39 -18.40 -18.33
CA ARG A 155 4.34 -18.90 -19.36
C ARG A 155 4.53 -17.77 -20.38
N PRO A 156 5.39 -16.78 -20.09
CA PRO A 156 5.39 -15.53 -20.85
C PRO A 156 6.26 -15.64 -22.11
N LEU A 157 7.32 -16.42 -22.11
CA LEU A 157 8.24 -16.50 -23.24
C LEU A 157 7.60 -17.21 -24.44
N TYR A 158 7.48 -16.50 -25.56
CA TYR A 158 7.08 -17.07 -26.86
C TYR A 158 7.82 -16.38 -28.01
N GLU A 159 7.69 -16.94 -29.22
CA GLU A 159 8.26 -16.39 -30.45
C GLU A 159 7.14 -15.97 -31.41
N ASN A 160 7.32 -14.82 -32.07
CA ASN A 160 6.50 -14.40 -33.20
C ASN A 160 7.33 -13.53 -34.15
N SER A 161 7.22 -13.78 -35.46
CA SER A 161 7.83 -12.93 -36.50
C SER A 161 9.34 -12.75 -36.33
N GLU A 162 10.05 -13.82 -35.97
CA GLU A 162 11.51 -13.87 -35.71
C GLU A 162 11.98 -13.09 -34.46
N PHE A 163 11.06 -12.60 -33.63
CA PHE A 163 11.34 -12.01 -32.33
C PHE A 163 10.92 -12.94 -31.19
N ALA A 164 11.68 -12.92 -30.09
CA ALA A 164 11.22 -13.40 -28.80
C ALA A 164 10.46 -12.27 -28.09
N LEU A 165 9.33 -12.61 -27.48
CA LEU A 165 8.48 -11.68 -26.74
C LEU A 165 8.11 -12.24 -25.35
N PHE A 166 7.67 -11.35 -24.46
CA PHE A 166 6.97 -11.74 -23.24
C PHE A 166 5.48 -11.49 -23.38
N GLN A 167 4.68 -12.55 -23.23
CA GLN A 167 3.23 -12.46 -23.12
C GLN A 167 2.84 -11.86 -21.77
N THR A 168 2.12 -10.73 -21.79
CA THR A 168 1.71 -10.02 -20.58
C THR A 168 0.23 -10.19 -20.27
N ASN A 169 -0.13 -9.87 -19.04
CA ASN A 169 -1.47 -9.53 -18.59
C ASN A 169 -1.41 -8.13 -17.96
N TYR A 170 -2.54 -7.44 -17.86
CA TYR A 170 -2.59 -6.13 -17.23
C TYR A 170 -3.18 -6.20 -15.81
N HIS A 171 -2.59 -5.42 -14.90
CA HIS A 171 -3.11 -5.18 -13.56
C HIS A 171 -3.72 -3.78 -13.49
N GLY A 172 -4.91 -3.66 -12.91
CA GLY A 172 -5.64 -2.40 -12.82
C GLY A 172 -6.17 -1.85 -14.16
N GLY A 173 -6.64 -0.61 -14.15
CA GLY A 173 -7.24 0.06 -15.32
C GLY A 173 -6.23 0.79 -16.20
N ILE A 174 -5.32 0.07 -16.87
CA ILE A 174 -4.35 0.70 -17.77
C ILE A 174 -4.99 1.22 -19.07
N LYS A 175 -4.35 2.24 -19.66
CA LYS A 175 -4.66 2.74 -21.01
C LYS A 175 -3.59 2.22 -21.97
N PHE A 176 -3.89 1.17 -22.74
CA PHE A 176 -2.92 0.44 -23.57
C PHE A 176 -2.01 1.34 -24.44
N HIS A 177 -2.58 2.37 -25.09
CA HIS A 177 -1.84 3.36 -25.90
C HIS A 177 -0.84 4.25 -25.13
N GLN A 178 -0.78 4.16 -23.80
CA GLN A 178 0.24 4.84 -22.97
C GLN A 178 1.40 3.90 -22.59
N TRP A 179 1.38 2.64 -23.03
CA TRP A 179 2.42 1.64 -22.77
C TRP A 179 3.21 1.26 -24.04
N THR A 180 2.79 1.74 -25.22
CA THR A 180 3.51 1.58 -26.49
C THR A 180 4.64 2.61 -26.63
N ASN A 181 5.72 2.22 -27.32
CA ASN A 181 6.89 3.05 -27.64
C ASN A 181 7.61 3.72 -26.44
N LEU A 182 7.37 3.25 -25.21
CA LEU A 182 8.11 3.68 -24.03
C LEU A 182 9.24 2.70 -23.70
N PRO A 183 10.35 3.17 -23.09
CA PRO A 183 11.29 2.28 -22.43
C PRO A 183 10.62 1.70 -21.17
N LEU A 184 10.56 0.38 -21.10
CA LEU A 184 9.99 -0.38 -20.00
C LEU A 184 11.10 -1.13 -19.26
N ALA A 185 10.98 -1.19 -17.94
CA ALA A 185 11.82 -2.00 -17.07
C ALA A 185 11.10 -3.28 -16.64
N LEU A 186 11.84 -4.38 -16.50
CA LEU A 186 11.34 -5.60 -15.88
C LEU A 186 11.72 -5.59 -14.39
N MET A 187 10.71 -5.59 -13.52
CA MET A 187 10.88 -5.62 -12.07
C MET A 187 10.06 -6.76 -11.47
N GLY A 188 10.60 -7.45 -10.46
CA GLY A 188 9.86 -8.46 -9.72
C GLY A 188 10.73 -9.47 -8.97
N ARG A 189 10.19 -10.67 -8.74
CA ARG A 189 10.89 -11.77 -8.06
C ARG A 189 10.60 -13.10 -8.75
N VAL A 190 11.63 -13.92 -8.89
CA VAL A 190 11.53 -15.32 -9.34
C VAL A 190 11.85 -16.23 -8.16
N ASP A 191 10.85 -17.00 -7.72
CA ASP A 191 11.00 -18.01 -6.68
C ASP A 191 11.33 -19.37 -7.34
N LYS A 192 12.50 -19.94 -7.00
CA LYS A 192 13.03 -21.17 -7.61
C LYS A 192 12.56 -22.43 -6.90
N LYS A 193 12.70 -23.57 -7.58
CA LYS A 193 12.36 -24.92 -7.06
C LYS A 193 13.20 -25.36 -5.85
N ASP A 194 14.37 -24.75 -5.64
CA ASP A 194 15.23 -25.00 -4.47
C ASP A 194 14.82 -24.18 -3.23
N GLY A 195 13.80 -23.33 -3.34
CA GLY A 195 13.35 -22.42 -2.28
C GLY A 195 14.12 -21.10 -2.22
N THR A 196 15.10 -20.87 -3.11
CA THR A 196 15.77 -19.56 -3.23
C THR A 196 14.97 -18.60 -4.11
N SER A 197 15.04 -17.32 -3.80
CA SER A 197 14.44 -16.25 -4.61
C SER A 197 15.51 -15.42 -5.31
N VAL A 198 15.16 -14.85 -6.46
CA VAL A 198 15.99 -13.87 -7.18
C VAL A 198 15.14 -12.64 -7.45
N THR A 199 15.57 -11.49 -6.94
CA THR A 199 15.01 -10.19 -7.35
C THR A 199 15.46 -9.88 -8.77
N ILE A 200 14.52 -9.42 -9.59
CA ILE A 200 14.76 -8.98 -10.97
C ILE A 200 14.56 -7.47 -11.00
N GLU A 201 15.58 -6.76 -11.47
CA GLU A 201 15.52 -5.35 -11.82
C GLU A 201 16.39 -5.18 -13.08
N ILE A 202 15.76 -4.87 -14.22
CA ILE A 202 16.42 -4.72 -15.52
C ILE A 202 15.77 -3.57 -16.27
N GLY A 203 16.57 -2.62 -16.74
CA GLY A 203 16.12 -1.47 -17.54
C GLY A 203 16.00 -0.19 -16.70
N LEU A 204 16.64 -0.15 -15.53
CA LEU A 204 16.65 1.01 -14.63
C LEU A 204 18.05 1.58 -14.42
N ASP A 205 19.09 0.75 -14.51
CA ASP A 205 20.46 1.25 -14.68
C ASP A 205 20.64 1.77 -16.13
N PRO A 206 21.31 2.91 -16.37
CA PRO A 206 21.58 3.41 -17.72
C PRO A 206 22.39 2.47 -18.64
N SER A 207 23.02 1.42 -18.08
CA SER A 207 23.73 0.38 -18.82
C SER A 207 22.89 -0.89 -19.09
N ASP A 208 21.69 -1.00 -18.52
CA ASP A 208 20.78 -2.12 -18.77
C ASP A 208 20.14 -2.03 -20.17
N PRO A 209 19.76 -3.18 -20.77
CA PRO A 209 18.78 -3.19 -21.85
C PRO A 209 17.40 -2.78 -21.32
N ILE A 210 16.64 -2.05 -22.13
CA ILE A 210 15.23 -1.75 -21.89
C ILE A 210 14.33 -2.68 -22.72
N PHE A 211 13.10 -2.85 -22.27
CA PHE A 211 12.03 -3.52 -23.01
C PHE A 211 11.16 -2.47 -23.71
N MET A 212 10.47 -2.85 -24.80
CA MET A 212 9.55 -1.96 -25.51
C MET A 212 8.43 -2.75 -26.19
N ILE A 213 7.22 -2.18 -26.17
CA ILE A 213 6.08 -2.61 -26.98
C ILE A 213 6.00 -1.67 -28.20
N PRO A 214 6.44 -2.09 -29.40
CA PRO A 214 6.47 -1.21 -30.57
C PRO A 214 5.07 -1.02 -31.18
N GLU A 215 4.73 0.22 -31.57
CA GLU A 215 3.51 0.51 -32.33
C GLU A 215 3.78 0.46 -33.85
N LEU A 216 2.74 0.20 -34.63
CA LEU A 216 2.82 0.16 -36.09
C LEU A 216 3.13 1.56 -36.67
N SER A 217 4.07 1.63 -37.62
CA SER A 217 4.47 2.90 -38.25
C SER A 217 3.28 3.60 -38.95
N PRO A 218 3.11 4.93 -38.79
CA PRO A 218 1.98 5.67 -39.36
C PRO A 218 1.93 5.66 -40.89
N HIS A 219 3.02 5.27 -41.57
CA HIS A 219 3.07 5.09 -43.02
C HIS A 219 2.27 3.88 -43.51
N VAL A 220 2.09 2.87 -42.65
CA VAL A 220 1.40 1.61 -42.97
C VAL A 220 0.14 1.41 -42.14
N ASP A 221 -0.01 2.06 -40.98
CA ASP A 221 -1.24 2.04 -40.18
C ASP A 221 -2.33 2.95 -40.75
N ARG A 222 -2.98 2.46 -41.82
CA ARG A 222 -4.14 3.11 -42.44
C ARG A 222 -5.42 3.03 -41.60
N SER A 223 -5.42 2.22 -40.53
CA SER A 223 -6.62 1.95 -39.72
C SER A 223 -6.76 2.89 -38.52
N ARG A 224 -5.65 3.55 -38.13
CA ARG A 224 -5.53 4.40 -36.94
C ARG A 224 -6.60 5.48 -36.81
N SER A 225 -6.98 6.09 -37.93
CA SER A 225 -7.88 7.24 -38.00
C SER A 225 -9.36 6.89 -37.96
N SER A 226 -9.72 5.61 -38.15
CA SER A 226 -11.11 5.14 -38.15
C SER A 226 -11.52 4.36 -36.89
N LYS A 227 -10.60 4.12 -35.96
CA LYS A 227 -10.84 3.38 -34.71
C LYS A 227 -10.77 4.28 -33.48
N THR A 228 -11.54 3.96 -32.44
CA THR A 228 -11.31 4.55 -31.11
C THR A 228 -10.03 3.98 -30.49
N LEU A 229 -9.46 4.67 -29.48
CA LEU A 229 -8.24 4.22 -28.80
C LEU A 229 -8.37 2.82 -28.18
N SER A 230 -9.57 2.45 -27.71
CA SER A 230 -9.90 1.14 -27.13
C SER A 230 -10.10 0.02 -28.15
N GLU A 231 -10.33 0.34 -29.42
CA GLU A 231 -10.45 -0.63 -30.53
C GLU A 231 -9.14 -0.74 -31.33
N PHE A 232 -8.21 0.18 -31.09
CA PHE A 232 -6.93 0.27 -31.77
C PHE A 232 -5.87 -0.61 -31.12
N LEU A 233 -5.75 -0.57 -29.79
CA LEU A 233 -4.86 -1.43 -28.99
C LEU A 233 -5.67 -2.13 -27.90
N GLY A 234 -5.50 -3.45 -27.79
CA GLY A 234 -6.11 -4.29 -26.77
C GLY A 234 -5.08 -4.98 -25.86
N PRO A 235 -5.53 -5.85 -24.95
CA PRO A 235 -4.67 -6.53 -23.98
C PRO A 235 -3.56 -7.39 -24.59
N GLU A 236 -3.87 -8.15 -25.65
CA GLU A 236 -2.94 -9.08 -26.29
C GLU A 236 -1.97 -8.39 -27.27
N ASP A 237 -2.04 -7.05 -27.41
CA ASP A 237 -1.05 -6.25 -28.13
C ASP A 237 0.08 -5.76 -27.19
N MET A 238 -0.01 -6.03 -25.88
CA MET A 238 0.88 -5.47 -24.84
C MET A 238 2.12 -6.31 -24.55
N ASP A 239 2.66 -6.98 -25.57
CA ASP A 239 3.75 -7.94 -25.41
C ASP A 239 5.09 -7.32 -25.85
N PRO A 240 6.02 -7.00 -24.92
CA PRO A 240 7.29 -6.38 -25.27
C PRO A 240 8.22 -7.36 -25.99
N VAL A 241 8.98 -6.82 -26.94
CA VAL A 241 10.10 -7.53 -27.58
C VAL A 241 11.25 -7.66 -26.59
N ILE A 242 11.85 -8.85 -26.51
CA ILE A 242 12.95 -9.14 -25.56
C ILE A 242 14.26 -9.55 -26.25
N ALA A 243 14.20 -10.17 -27.44
CA ALA A 243 15.36 -10.58 -28.21
C ALA A 243 15.02 -10.78 -29.70
N HIS A 244 16.04 -10.74 -30.55
CA HIS A 244 15.93 -10.88 -32.02
C HIS A 244 17.10 -11.64 -32.66
N ILE A 245 18.08 -12.08 -31.87
CA ILE A 245 19.25 -12.84 -32.34
C ILE A 245 19.04 -14.29 -31.89
N PRO A 246 18.89 -15.25 -32.81
CA PRO A 246 18.83 -16.67 -32.47
C PRO A 246 20.13 -17.13 -31.80
N ASP A 247 20.01 -18.06 -30.85
CA ASP A 247 21.18 -18.70 -30.25
C ASP A 247 21.93 -19.54 -31.29
N THR A 248 23.22 -19.27 -31.49
CA THR A 248 24.07 -20.06 -32.35
C THR A 248 24.51 -21.32 -31.62
N GLN A 249 23.63 -22.32 -31.56
CA GLN A 249 24.04 -23.66 -31.13
C GLN A 249 25.06 -24.22 -32.13
N GLU A 250 26.33 -24.31 -31.72
CA GLU A 250 27.24 -25.29 -32.31
C GLU A 250 26.58 -26.67 -32.13
N GLY A 251 26.34 -27.36 -33.25
CA GLY A 251 25.28 -28.36 -33.35
C GLY A 251 25.42 -29.58 -32.43
N GLY A 252 24.27 -30.09 -32.00
CA GLY A 252 24.12 -31.45 -31.45
C GLY A 252 23.87 -32.50 -32.53
#